data_AF-A0A7I7RTU1-F1
#
_entry.id   AF-A0A7I7RTU1-F1
#
_cell.length_a   1.000
_cell.length_b   1.000
_cell.length_c   1.000
_cell.angle_alpha   90.00
_cell.angle_beta   90.00
_cell.angle_gamma   90.00
#
_symmetry.space_group_name_H-M   'P 1'
#
loop_
_entity.id
_entity.type
_entity.pdbx_description
1 polymer ?
#
loop_
_entity_poly.entity_id
_entity_poly.type
_entity_poly.pdbx_seq_one_letter_code
_entity_poly.pdbx_strand_id
1 'polypeptide(L)'
;MTVSTLIRSGPDTDAFTVQSIRTLRADVLAALGGGATAVSHIGARSSMRLKCASLGVPRRDWASISRWAWVNDAESMRALDSYVDLMIADRCWKLTDDLMSDLVLADVDGDGLTADDLRAVVVALVIA
;
A
#
# COMPACT_ATOMS: atom_id res chain seq x y z
N MET A 1 13.02 -47.97 1.92
CA MET A 1 12.55 -46.95 0.96
C MET A 1 11.76 -45.92 1.74
N THR A 2 12.31 -44.71 1.80
CA THR A 2 11.86 -43.53 2.53
C THR A 2 10.75 -42.82 1.76
N VAL A 3 9.72 -42.31 2.45
CA VAL A 3 9.33 -40.88 2.43
C VAL A 3 8.45 -40.63 3.67
N SER A 4 9.04 -39.92 4.63
CA SER A 4 8.38 -39.36 5.80
C SER A 4 7.45 -38.21 5.38
N THR A 5 6.14 -38.45 5.43
CA THR A 5 5.13 -37.39 5.40
C THR A 5 4.82 -36.98 6.83
N LEU A 6 5.68 -36.14 7.42
CA LEU A 6 5.40 -35.49 8.70
C LEU A 6 6.31 -34.27 8.86
N ILE A 7 5.94 -33.18 8.18
CA ILE A 7 6.27 -31.84 8.66
C ILE A 7 5.09 -31.41 9.51
N ARG A 8 5.20 -31.72 10.81
CA ARG A 8 4.42 -31.11 11.88
C ARG A 8 5.23 -29.92 12.39
N SER A 9 4.55 -28.77 12.56
CA SER A 9 4.91 -27.58 13.35
C SER A 9 5.56 -26.38 12.65
N GLY A 10 4.73 -25.36 12.43
CA GLY A 10 5.00 -23.92 12.29
C GLY A 10 3.65 -23.22 12.05
N PRO A 11 3.25 -22.16 12.79
CA PRO A 11 2.01 -22.20 13.52
C PRO A 11 0.85 -21.40 12.89
N ASP A 12 -0.36 -21.76 13.31
CA ASP A 12 -1.64 -21.07 13.12
C ASP A 12 -1.67 -19.74 13.92
N THR A 13 -0.74 -18.80 13.66
CA THR A 13 -0.48 -17.72 14.66
C THR A 13 -0.23 -16.28 14.13
N ASP A 14 -0.32 -15.94 12.81
CA ASP A 14 -0.10 -14.53 12.36
C ASP A 14 -0.92 -13.87 11.17
N ALA A 15 -1.64 -14.52 10.22
CA ALA A 15 -2.16 -13.79 9.00
C ALA A 15 -3.68 -13.84 8.71
N PHE A 16 -4.41 -14.72 9.38
CA PHE A 16 -5.75 -14.33 9.84
C PHE A 16 -5.67 -13.10 10.77
N THR A 17 -4.49 -12.59 11.12
CA THR A 17 -4.21 -11.33 11.84
C THR A 17 -3.96 -10.15 10.90
N VAL A 18 -4.11 -10.32 9.57
CA VAL A 18 -3.86 -9.39 8.44
C VAL A 18 -5.07 -9.19 7.52
N GLN A 19 -6.04 -10.11 7.58
CA GLN A 19 -7.47 -9.80 7.39
C GLN A 19 -7.90 -8.59 8.27
N SER A 20 -6.97 -8.13 9.11
CA SER A 20 -6.86 -7.19 10.20
C SER A 20 -6.20 -5.87 10.03
N ILE A 21 -5.67 -5.61 8.86
CA ILE A 21 -5.23 -4.25 8.63
C ILE A 21 -6.43 -3.30 8.41
N ARG A 22 -7.75 -3.57 8.63
CA ARG A 22 -8.65 -4.77 8.68
C ARG A 22 -9.83 -4.63 7.72
N THR A 23 -10.31 -3.43 7.39
CA THR A 23 -11.38 -3.29 6.40
C THR A 23 -11.02 -2.32 5.25
N LEU A 24 -9.79 -1.92 4.91
CA LEU A 24 -8.42 -2.18 5.36
C LEU A 24 -7.82 -0.79 5.60
N ARG A 25 -7.82 -0.36 6.86
CA ARG A 25 -7.96 1.03 7.33
C ARG A 25 -9.18 1.62 6.60
N ALA A 26 -10.40 1.42 7.10
CA ALA A 26 -11.52 0.75 6.41
C ALA A 26 -12.23 1.36 5.18
N ASP A 27 -11.58 2.35 4.63
CA ASP A 27 -12.19 3.49 4.00
C ASP A 27 -11.01 4.43 3.69
N VAL A 28 -9.93 4.38 4.51
CA VAL A 28 -8.61 5.05 4.59
C VAL A 28 -8.72 6.57 4.66
N LEU A 29 -9.85 7.04 4.17
CA LEU A 29 -10.02 8.11 3.23
C LEU A 29 -11.52 8.42 2.99
N ALA A 30 -12.49 7.54 3.29
CA ALA A 30 -13.93 7.86 3.17
C ALA A 30 -14.35 9.17 3.85
N ALA A 31 -13.56 9.81 4.70
CA ALA A 31 -13.17 9.51 6.08
C ALA A 31 -12.10 10.54 6.47
N LEU A 32 -11.19 10.90 5.53
CA LEU A 32 -10.32 12.08 5.67
C LEU A 32 -11.03 13.41 5.32
N GLY A 33 -12.36 13.42 5.16
CA GLY A 33 -13.18 14.51 5.71
C GLY A 33 -14.31 15.14 4.88
N GLY A 34 -14.31 15.12 3.54
CA GLY A 34 -15.35 15.85 2.78
C GLY A 34 -15.15 15.98 1.26
N GLY A 35 -14.57 14.98 0.60
CA GLY A 35 -14.29 14.99 -0.84
C GLY A 35 -14.40 13.60 -1.47
N ALA A 36 -15.49 12.90 -1.18
CA ALA A 36 -15.71 11.47 -1.47
C ALA A 36 -15.72 11.05 -2.96
N THR A 37 -15.27 11.89 -3.90
CA THR A 37 -15.30 11.59 -5.34
C THR A 37 -13.93 11.27 -5.94
N ALA A 38 -12.80 11.52 -5.27
CA ALA A 38 -11.48 11.37 -5.90
C ALA A 38 -10.92 9.94 -5.83
N VAL A 39 -10.80 9.34 -4.64
CA VAL A 39 -10.05 8.08 -4.44
C VAL A 39 -10.82 6.85 -4.98
N SER A 40 -12.15 6.79 -4.85
CA SER A 40 -12.95 5.73 -5.49
C SER A 40 -12.99 5.83 -7.02
N HIS A 41 -12.86 7.04 -7.59
CA HIS A 41 -12.66 7.20 -9.04
C HIS A 41 -11.24 6.81 -9.48
N ILE A 42 -10.24 6.96 -8.58
CA ILE A 42 -8.85 6.56 -8.84
C ILE A 42 -8.69 5.03 -8.74
N GLY A 43 -9.24 4.38 -7.73
CA GLY A 43 -9.02 2.95 -7.48
C GLY A 43 -9.60 2.03 -8.56
N ALA A 44 -10.90 2.16 -8.86
CA ALA A 44 -11.62 1.13 -9.62
C ALA A 44 -11.61 1.32 -11.15
N ARG A 45 -11.19 2.48 -11.66
CA ARG A 45 -11.16 2.79 -13.12
C ARG A 45 -10.04 3.71 -13.59
N SER A 46 -9.13 4.16 -12.73
CA SER A 46 -8.10 5.08 -13.22
C SER A 46 -6.86 4.37 -13.73
N SER A 47 -6.32 4.91 -14.82
CA SER A 47 -5.05 4.45 -15.36
C SER A 47 -3.96 4.53 -14.31
N MET A 48 -3.01 3.59 -14.34
CA MET A 48 -1.78 3.61 -13.52
C MET A 48 -1.11 4.99 -13.46
N ARG A 49 -1.18 5.77 -14.55
CA ARG A 49 -0.66 7.15 -14.61
C ARG A 49 -1.34 8.09 -13.60
N LEU A 50 -2.65 7.99 -13.40
CA LEU A 50 -3.37 8.84 -12.46
C LEU A 50 -3.00 8.47 -11.02
N LYS A 51 -2.93 7.17 -10.71
CA LYS A 51 -2.49 6.66 -9.40
C LYS A 51 -1.07 7.11 -9.05
N CYS A 52 -0.12 6.91 -9.98
CA CYS A 52 1.26 7.31 -9.78
C CYS A 52 1.38 8.83 -9.62
N ALA A 53 0.64 9.61 -10.41
CA ALA A 53 0.63 11.06 -10.27
C ALA A 53 0.04 11.52 -8.93
N SER A 54 -1.07 10.93 -8.48
CA SER A 54 -1.68 11.30 -7.19
C SER A 54 -0.81 10.95 -6.00
N LEU A 55 -0.04 9.87 -6.07
CA LEU A 55 0.92 9.46 -5.04
C LEU A 55 2.22 10.27 -5.07
N GLY A 56 2.39 11.21 -6.00
CA GLY A 56 3.65 11.97 -6.14
C GLY A 56 4.83 11.15 -6.64
N VAL A 57 4.57 10.01 -7.30
CA VAL A 57 5.63 9.17 -7.88
C VAL A 57 6.30 9.92 -9.03
N PRO A 58 7.64 10.07 -9.04
CA PRO A 58 8.37 10.63 -10.18
C PRO A 58 8.06 9.90 -11.49
N ARG A 59 7.81 10.65 -12.58
CA ARG A 59 7.44 10.07 -13.89
C ARG A 59 8.42 9.01 -14.42
N ARG A 60 9.70 9.10 -14.06
CA ARG A 60 10.73 8.13 -14.44
C ARG A 60 10.50 6.74 -13.84
N ASP A 61 9.82 6.65 -12.71
CA ASP A 61 9.63 5.40 -11.96
C ASP A 61 8.31 4.70 -12.34
N TRP A 62 7.43 5.38 -13.09
CA TRP A 62 6.11 4.85 -13.47
C TRP A 62 6.20 3.51 -14.21
N ALA A 63 7.21 3.32 -15.05
CA ALA A 63 7.41 2.07 -15.79
C ALA A 63 7.78 0.91 -14.87
N SER A 64 8.59 1.15 -13.84
CA SER A 64 8.99 0.15 -12.85
C SER A 64 7.78 -0.27 -12.01
N ILE A 65 7.03 0.69 -11.48
CA ILE A 65 5.81 0.43 -10.70
C ILE A 65 4.77 -0.32 -11.53
N SER A 66 4.54 0.11 -12.77
CA SER A 66 3.61 -0.57 -13.68
C SER A 66 4.02 -2.02 -13.92
N ARG A 67 5.32 -2.27 -14.09
CA ARG A 67 5.86 -3.62 -14.29
C ARG A 67 5.67 -4.48 -13.06
N TRP A 68 6.03 -3.98 -11.88
CA TRP A 68 5.91 -4.76 -10.64
C TRP A 68 4.46 -5.13 -10.33
N ALA A 69 3.54 -4.16 -10.47
CA ALA A 69 2.11 -4.39 -10.28
C ALA A 69 1.52 -5.38 -11.29
N TRP A 70 1.99 -5.36 -12.54
CA TRP A 70 1.53 -6.28 -13.58
C TRP A 70 2.06 -7.70 -13.40
N VAL A 71 3.34 -7.85 -13.07
CA VAL A 71 3.97 -9.17 -12.87
C VAL A 71 3.45 -9.84 -11.59
N ASN A 72 3.37 -9.06 -10.51
CA ASN A 72 2.79 -9.47 -9.22
C ASN A 72 3.34 -10.81 -8.68
N ASP A 73 4.63 -11.08 -8.91
CA ASP A 73 5.35 -12.17 -8.28
C ASP A 73 6.00 -11.72 -6.96
N ALA A 74 6.51 -12.66 -6.19
CA ALA A 74 7.07 -12.36 -4.87
C ALA A 74 8.25 -11.37 -4.92
N GLU A 75 9.04 -11.36 -6.00
CA GLU A 75 10.15 -10.42 -6.16
C GLU A 75 9.67 -9.02 -6.54
N SER A 76 8.73 -8.92 -7.48
CA SER A 76 8.10 -7.67 -7.88
C SER A 76 7.36 -7.00 -6.73
N MET A 77 6.64 -7.77 -5.92
CA MET A 77 5.95 -7.23 -4.75
C MET A 77 6.93 -6.74 -3.68
N ARG A 78 8.03 -7.45 -3.42
CA ARG A 78 9.10 -6.96 -2.53
C ARG A 78 9.75 -5.67 -3.06
N ALA A 79 9.95 -5.57 -4.36
CA ALA A 79 10.50 -4.35 -4.98
C ALA A 79 9.55 -3.17 -4.84
N LEU A 80 8.23 -3.41 -5.03
CA LEU A 80 7.20 -2.40 -4.83
C LEU A 80 7.12 -1.96 -3.36
N ASP A 81 7.09 -2.92 -2.42
CA ASP A 81 7.11 -2.66 -0.97
C ASP A 81 8.30 -1.78 -0.58
N SER A 82 9.51 -2.17 -1.00
CA SER A 82 10.74 -1.44 -0.69
C SER A 82 10.73 -0.02 -1.26
N TYR A 83 10.18 0.16 -2.47
CA TYR A 83 10.05 1.48 -3.09
C TYR A 83 9.08 2.36 -2.30
N VAL A 84 7.95 1.81 -1.89
CA VAL A 84 6.94 2.52 -1.09
C VAL A 84 7.50 2.90 0.28
N ASP A 85 8.27 2.03 0.93
CA ASP A 85 8.95 2.34 2.20
C ASP A 85 9.89 3.54 2.07
N LEU A 86 10.67 3.61 0.99
CA LEU A 86 11.55 4.75 0.73
C LEU A 86 10.75 6.04 0.50
N MET A 87 9.61 5.96 -0.19
CA MET A 87 8.73 7.11 -0.34
C MET A 87 8.16 7.56 1.00
N ILE A 88 7.67 6.63 1.84
CA ILE A 88 7.15 6.96 3.17
C ILE A 88 8.23 7.66 3.99
N ALA A 89 9.45 7.12 4.03
CA ALA A 89 10.57 7.71 4.74
C ALA A 89 10.91 9.13 4.25
N ASP A 90 10.92 9.36 2.93
CA ASP A 90 11.14 10.69 2.34
C ASP A 90 10.07 11.69 2.81
N ARG A 91 8.80 11.29 2.87
CA ARG A 91 7.67 12.17 3.22
C ARG A 91 7.48 12.39 4.71
N CYS A 92 7.90 11.45 5.54
CA CYS A 92 8.05 11.69 6.97
C CYS A 92 9.05 12.81 7.26
N TRP A 93 10.07 13.00 6.41
CA TRP A 93 11.04 14.08 6.55
C TRP A 93 10.66 15.36 5.80
N LYS A 94 10.08 15.23 4.62
CA LYS A 94 9.74 16.35 3.73
C LYS A 94 8.42 16.10 3.03
N LEU A 95 7.38 16.73 3.57
CA LEU A 95 6.06 16.74 2.94
C LEU A 95 6.09 17.43 1.57
N THR A 96 5.23 16.96 0.69
CA THR A 96 4.93 17.49 -0.64
C THR A 96 3.41 17.61 -0.80
N ASP A 97 2.96 18.22 -1.88
CA ASP A 97 1.54 18.35 -2.21
C ASP A 97 1.04 17.14 -3.02
N ASP A 98 0.92 15.99 -2.36
CA ASP A 98 0.39 14.75 -2.96
C ASP A 98 -0.23 13.81 -1.91
N LEU A 99 -0.94 12.79 -2.40
CA LEU A 99 -1.69 11.86 -1.57
C LEU A 99 -0.79 11.10 -0.58
N MET A 100 0.48 10.83 -0.90
CA MET A 100 1.36 10.14 0.06
C MET A 100 1.60 11.00 1.29
N SER A 101 1.80 12.30 1.10
CA SER A 101 1.98 13.25 2.21
C SER A 101 0.69 13.40 3.03
N ASP A 102 -0.48 13.42 2.38
CA ASP A 102 -1.77 13.43 3.07
C ASP A 102 -1.97 12.16 3.92
N LEU A 103 -1.55 11.00 3.40
CA LEU A 103 -1.64 9.73 4.14
C LEU A 103 -0.68 9.69 5.33
N VAL A 104 0.54 10.21 5.19
CA VAL A 104 1.54 10.29 6.28
C VAL A 104 1.06 11.20 7.42
N LEU A 105 0.31 12.26 7.10
CA LEU A 105 -0.28 13.16 8.09
C LEU A 105 -1.61 12.67 8.67
N ALA A 106 -2.20 11.64 8.08
CA ALA A 106 -3.52 11.19 8.49
C ALA A 106 -3.47 10.57 9.89
N ASP A 107 -4.23 11.17 10.79
CA ASP A 107 -4.50 10.69 12.14
C ASP A 107 -6.01 10.45 12.24
N VAL A 108 -6.43 9.27 12.69
CA VAL A 108 -7.84 8.90 12.87
C VAL A 108 -8.04 8.46 14.30
N ASP A 109 -8.90 9.17 15.04
CA ASP A 109 -9.17 8.91 16.47
C ASP A 109 -7.92 8.94 17.38
N GLY A 110 -6.88 9.70 16.99
CA GLY A 110 -5.61 9.75 17.72
C GLY A 110 -4.68 8.58 17.43
N ASP A 111 -5.02 7.72 16.47
CA ASP A 111 -4.18 6.63 15.98
C ASP A 111 -3.70 6.94 14.56
N GLY A 112 -2.49 7.48 14.50
CA GLY A 112 -1.78 7.74 13.25
C GLY A 112 -1.33 6.44 12.59
N LEU A 113 -1.08 6.50 11.29
CA LEU A 113 -0.74 5.29 10.54
C LEU A 113 0.70 4.90 10.74
N THR A 114 0.91 3.62 11.00
CA THR A 114 2.25 3.06 10.99
C THR A 114 2.79 3.03 9.56
N ALA A 115 4.11 2.94 9.42
CA ALA A 115 4.74 2.77 8.12
C ALA A 115 4.23 1.50 7.41
N ASP A 116 3.92 0.44 8.17
CA ASP A 116 3.40 -0.81 7.63
C ASP A 116 1.96 -0.66 7.11
N ASP A 117 1.12 0.12 7.80
CA ASP A 117 -0.25 0.44 7.35
C ASP A 117 -0.23 1.32 6.11
N LEU A 118 0.64 2.33 6.09
CA LEU A 118 0.83 3.20 4.91
C LEU A 118 1.26 2.38 3.70
N ARG A 119 2.24 1.49 3.87
CA ARG A 119 2.70 0.61 2.80
C ARG A 119 1.58 -0.28 2.29
N ALA A 120 0.84 -0.94 3.19
CA ALA A 120 -0.27 -1.81 2.82
C ALA A 120 -1.34 -1.08 2.00
N VAL A 121 -1.73 0.13 2.41
CA VAL A 121 -2.70 0.98 1.70
C VAL A 121 -2.21 1.36 0.31
N VAL A 122 -0.97 1.85 0.21
CA VAL A 122 -0.42 2.37 -1.04
C VAL A 122 -0.23 1.23 -2.05
N VAL A 123 0.29 0.08 -1.58
CA VAL A 123 0.44 -1.11 -2.42
C VAL A 123 -0.92 -1.59 -2.92
N ALA A 124 -1.93 -1.67 -2.06
CA ALA A 124 -3.29 -2.03 -2.45
C ALA A 124 -3.87 -1.07 -3.51
N LEU A 125 -3.67 0.24 -3.36
CA LEU A 125 -4.13 1.24 -4.34
C LEU A 125 -3.48 1.03 -5.71
N VAL A 126 -2.18 0.74 -5.73
CA VAL A 126 -1.40 0.55 -6.97
C VAL A 126 -1.87 -0.68 -7.74
N ILE A 127 -2.11 -1.80 -7.05
CA ILE A 127 -2.44 -3.09 -7.69
C ILE A 127 -3.94 -3.31 -7.98
N ALA A 128 -4.84 -2.53 -7.35
CA ALA A 128 -6.29 -2.58 -7.59
C ALA A 128 -6.69 -2.25 -9.03
#